data_AF-A0A8T7GBS1-F1
#
_entry.id   AF-A0A8T7GBS1-F1
#
_cell.length_a   1.000
_cell.length_b   1.000
_cell.length_c   1.000
_cell.angle_alpha   90.00
_cell.angle_beta   90.00
_cell.angle_gamma   90.00
#
_symmetry.space_group_name_H-M   'P 1'
#
loop_
_entity.id
_entity.type
_entity.pdbx_description
1 polymer ?
#
loop_
_entity_poly.entity_id
_entity_poly.type
_entity_poly.pdbx_seq_one_letter_code
_entity_poly.pdbx_strand_id
1 'polypeptide(L)'
;MPIQFTRVAAQKFSVDFKQRIVTVYRNFPELDRVIICGCISRGSRLLGAAQSWTNPQKISLQPGVANTVIAHELVHLLQGDGIPHGEKQCDVWTVARLDKELLDSKPHYILYGWTADRWHRNKDAAKQLCIQAIEYRRSNRNYIVWLSEELKRLK
;
A
#
# COMPACT_ATOMS: atom_id res chain seq x y z
N MET A 1 -17.64 11.60 2.35
CA MET A 1 -16.68 10.52 1.99
C MET A 1 -15.28 11.09 2.16
N PRO A 2 -14.39 10.44 2.92
CA PRO A 2 -13.08 11.02 3.27
C PRO A 2 -12.13 11.13 2.07
N ILE A 3 -12.35 10.34 1.01
CA ILE A 3 -11.63 10.52 -0.26
C ILE A 3 -12.37 11.53 -1.15
N GLN A 4 -11.68 12.61 -1.52
CA GLN A 4 -12.17 13.60 -2.49
C GLN A 4 -11.37 13.51 -3.79
N PHE A 5 -12.05 13.16 -4.89
CA PHE A 5 -11.41 13.09 -6.20
C PHE A 5 -11.23 14.48 -6.80
N THR A 6 -10.01 14.80 -7.25
CA THR A 6 -9.79 15.97 -8.12
C THR A 6 -10.65 15.91 -9.38
N ARG A 7 -10.92 17.05 -10.03
CA ARG A 7 -11.71 17.08 -11.28
C ARG A 7 -11.21 16.07 -12.32
N VAL A 8 -9.89 15.99 -12.50
CA VAL A 8 -9.27 15.09 -13.48
C VAL A 8 -9.46 13.63 -13.07
N ALA A 9 -9.25 13.28 -11.80
CA ALA A 9 -9.48 11.92 -11.30
C ALA A 9 -10.97 11.54 -11.40
N ALA A 10 -11.88 12.45 -11.07
CA ALA A 10 -13.31 12.24 -11.18
C ALA A 10 -13.75 11.93 -12.62
N GLN A 11 -13.11 12.54 -13.62
CA GLN A 11 -13.37 12.27 -15.03
C GLN A 11 -12.69 10.99 -15.55
N LYS A 12 -11.44 10.73 -15.14
CA LYS A 12 -10.64 9.62 -15.67
C LYS A 12 -10.85 8.28 -14.99
N PHE A 13 -11.29 8.26 -13.73
CA PHE A 13 -11.49 7.04 -12.98
C PHE A 13 -12.90 6.48 -13.22
N SER A 14 -12.98 5.18 -13.52
CA SER A 14 -14.25 4.46 -13.59
C SER A 14 -14.92 4.44 -12.21
N VAL A 15 -16.24 4.17 -12.21
CA VAL A 15 -17.02 4.01 -10.97
C VAL A 15 -16.42 2.90 -10.11
N ASP A 16 -16.13 1.74 -10.70
CA ASP A 16 -15.54 0.60 -9.98
C ASP A 16 -14.18 0.93 -9.37
N PHE A 17 -13.34 1.69 -10.07
CA PHE A 17 -12.03 2.06 -9.55
C PHE A 17 -12.15 3.05 -8.38
N LYS A 18 -13.07 4.02 -8.45
CA LYS A 18 -13.38 4.89 -7.31
C LYS A 18 -13.87 4.09 -6.11
N GLN A 19 -14.74 3.09 -6.35
CA GLN A 19 -15.25 2.22 -5.30
C GLN A 19 -14.14 1.38 -4.68
N ARG A 20 -13.21 0.83 -5.47
CA ARG A 20 -12.02 0.13 -4.99
C ARG A 20 -11.15 1.01 -4.10
N ILE A 21 -10.90 2.27 -4.48
CA ILE A 21 -10.14 3.22 -3.65
C ILE A 21 -10.81 3.41 -2.29
N VAL A 22 -12.13 3.57 -2.26
CA VAL A 22 -12.90 3.71 -1.01
C VAL A 22 -12.84 2.42 -0.17
N THR A 23 -12.96 1.25 -0.80
CA THR A 23 -12.85 -0.04 -0.11
C THR A 23 -11.47 -0.24 0.51
N VAL A 24 -10.41 0.06 -0.22
CA VAL A 24 -9.03 0.00 0.30
C VAL A 24 -8.84 0.98 1.45
N TYR A 25 -9.32 2.22 1.32
CA TYR A 25 -9.22 3.23 2.38
C TYR A 25 -9.81 2.78 3.72
N ARG A 26 -10.87 1.96 3.72
CA ARG A 26 -11.48 1.44 4.96
C ARG A 26 -10.54 0.58 5.81
N ASN A 27 -9.44 0.07 5.24
CA ASN A 27 -8.41 -0.67 5.96
C ASN A 27 -7.45 0.26 6.76
N PHE A 28 -7.66 1.58 6.68
CA PHE A 28 -6.82 2.60 7.32
C PHE A 28 -7.66 3.55 8.19
N PRO A 29 -8.31 3.05 9.26
CA PRO A 29 -9.13 3.88 10.13
C PRO A 29 -8.34 5.03 10.79
N GLU A 30 -7.01 4.93 10.88
CA GLU A 30 -6.14 5.98 11.43
C GLU A 30 -6.04 7.21 10.52
N LEU A 31 -6.35 7.06 9.23
CA LEU A 31 -6.44 8.14 8.26
C LEU A 31 -7.77 8.88 8.33
N ASP A 32 -8.40 9.02 9.51
CA ASP A 32 -9.70 9.68 9.71
C ASP A 32 -9.65 11.21 9.43
N ARG A 33 -9.46 11.56 8.16
CA ARG A 33 -9.30 12.91 7.63
C ARG A 33 -9.60 12.92 6.13
N VAL A 34 -9.75 14.11 5.57
CA VAL A 34 -9.96 14.26 4.12
C VAL A 34 -8.65 14.03 3.37
N ILE A 35 -8.67 13.13 2.39
CA ILE A 35 -7.56 12.86 1.46
C ILE A 35 -7.97 13.22 0.04
N ILE A 36 -7.15 14.03 -0.62
CA ILE A 36 -7.31 14.34 -2.04
C ILE A 36 -6.78 13.17 -2.88
N CYS A 37 -7.59 12.68 -3.82
CA CYS A 37 -7.20 11.67 -4.79
C CYS A 37 -7.02 12.30 -6.19
N GLY A 38 -5.77 12.40 -6.61
CA GLY A 38 -5.32 12.88 -7.92
C GLY A 38 -5.17 11.76 -8.96
N CYS A 39 -4.96 12.15 -10.21
CA CYS A 39 -4.72 11.24 -11.33
C CYS A 39 -3.30 11.38 -11.85
N ILE A 40 -2.61 10.27 -12.03
CA ILE A 40 -1.39 10.15 -12.81
C ILE A 40 -1.79 9.65 -14.21
N SER A 41 -1.17 10.18 -15.27
CA SER A 41 -1.44 9.74 -16.63
C SER A 41 -1.02 8.28 -16.84
N ARG A 42 -1.82 7.52 -17.60
CA ARG A 42 -1.44 6.18 -18.08
C ARG A 42 -0.15 6.29 -18.90
N GLY A 43 0.83 5.44 -18.61
CA GLY A 43 2.15 5.47 -19.25
C GLY A 43 3.23 6.23 -18.47
N SER A 44 2.88 6.89 -17.35
CA SER A 44 3.88 7.32 -16.37
C SER A 44 4.61 6.09 -15.81
N ARG A 45 5.89 6.27 -15.45
CA ARG A 45 6.65 5.23 -14.71
C ARG A 45 6.12 5.04 -13.28
N LEU A 46 5.47 6.07 -12.72
CA LEU A 46 4.91 6.04 -11.37
C LEU A 46 3.46 5.56 -11.40
N LEU A 47 3.16 4.47 -10.69
CA LEU A 47 1.79 3.96 -10.55
C LEU A 47 1.00 4.74 -9.47
N GLY A 48 1.70 5.22 -8.46
CA GLY A 48 1.18 6.00 -7.35
C GLY A 48 2.18 7.05 -6.89
N ALA A 49 1.70 8.03 -6.12
CA ALA A 49 2.54 8.95 -5.35
C ALA A 49 1.73 9.57 -4.20
N ALA A 50 2.36 9.76 -3.05
CA ALA A 50 1.77 10.40 -1.87
C ALA A 50 2.47 11.73 -1.55
N GLN A 51 1.69 12.68 -1.03
CA GLN A 51 2.13 13.99 -0.56
C GLN A 51 1.58 14.19 0.85
N SER A 52 2.34 13.75 1.85
CA SER A 52 1.95 13.81 3.26
C SER A 52 2.09 15.20 3.89
N TRP A 53 2.85 16.09 3.26
CA TRP A 53 3.11 17.46 3.73
C TRP A 53 2.04 18.48 3.31
N THR A 54 1.07 18.11 2.47
CA THR A 54 -0.01 19.01 2.06
C THR A 54 -1.19 18.93 3.03
N ASN A 55 -1.97 20.00 3.12
CA ASN A 55 -3.23 20.02 3.87
C ASN A 55 -4.38 20.53 2.97
N PRO A 56 -5.33 19.67 2.54
CA PRO A 56 -5.42 18.26 2.86
C PRO A 56 -4.29 17.42 2.24
N GLN A 57 -4.00 16.26 2.85
CA GLN A 57 -3.02 15.30 2.32
C GLN A 57 -3.52 14.70 1.00
N LYS A 58 -2.59 14.26 0.15
CA LYS A 58 -2.93 13.84 -1.22
C LYS A 58 -2.23 12.55 -1.61
N ILE A 59 -2.98 11.69 -2.31
CA ILE A 59 -2.43 10.59 -3.13
C ILE A 59 -2.77 10.85 -4.59
N SER A 60 -1.92 10.39 -5.51
CA SER A 60 -2.19 10.42 -6.95
C SER A 60 -1.98 9.02 -7.51
N LEU A 61 -2.93 8.53 -8.31
CA LEU A 61 -2.93 7.15 -8.80
C LEU A 61 -3.08 7.11 -10.32
N GLN A 62 -2.45 6.13 -10.97
CA GLN A 62 -2.84 5.78 -12.33
C GLN A 62 -4.23 5.11 -12.36
N PRO A 63 -5.04 5.33 -13.41
CA PRO A 63 -6.35 4.69 -13.50
C PRO A 63 -6.24 3.16 -13.57
N GLY A 64 -6.86 2.47 -12.60
CA GLY A 64 -6.97 1.01 -12.58
C GLY A 64 -5.79 0.27 -11.95
N VAL A 65 -4.90 0.96 -11.22
CA VAL A 65 -3.83 0.29 -10.48
C VAL A 65 -4.36 -0.73 -9.46
N ALA A 66 -3.50 -1.65 -9.06
CA ALA A 66 -3.79 -2.66 -8.07
C ALA A 66 -4.15 -2.05 -6.70
N ASN A 67 -4.99 -2.74 -5.92
CA ASN A 67 -5.37 -2.35 -4.57
C ASN A 67 -4.15 -2.23 -3.66
N THR A 68 -3.13 -3.09 -3.86
CA THR A 68 -1.87 -2.98 -3.12
C THR A 68 -1.12 -1.68 -3.39
N VAL A 69 -1.18 -1.14 -4.62
CA VAL A 69 -0.60 0.19 -4.93
C VAL A 69 -1.38 1.29 -4.23
N ILE A 70 -2.72 1.22 -4.23
CA ILE A 70 -3.56 2.20 -3.51
C ILE A 70 -3.19 2.23 -2.02
N ALA A 71 -3.10 1.04 -1.41
CA ALA A 71 -2.75 0.89 -0.01
C ALA A 71 -1.33 1.37 0.30
N HIS A 72 -0.36 1.12 -0.59
CA HIS A 72 1.02 1.62 -0.46
C HIS A 72 1.07 3.13 -0.35
N GLU A 73 0.34 3.84 -1.22
CA GLU A 73 0.27 5.30 -1.17
C GLU A 73 -0.46 5.83 0.08
N LEU A 74 -1.45 5.09 0.59
CA LEU A 74 -2.09 5.45 1.86
C LEU A 74 -1.14 5.25 3.04
N VAL A 75 -0.31 4.19 3.04
CA VAL A 75 0.68 3.99 4.10
C VAL A 75 1.72 5.11 4.13
N HIS A 76 2.11 5.68 2.97
CA HIS A 76 2.98 6.85 2.95
C HIS A 76 2.41 8.02 3.76
N LEU A 77 1.09 8.20 3.79
CA LEU A 77 0.45 9.26 4.59
C LEU A 77 0.53 9.03 6.10
N LEU A 78 0.75 7.78 6.53
CA LEU A 78 0.91 7.37 7.92
C LEU A 78 2.38 7.30 8.38
N GLN A 79 3.34 7.54 7.48
CA GLN A 79 4.76 7.54 7.87
C GLN A 79 5.07 8.74 8.78
N GLY A 80 5.82 8.48 9.85
CA GLY A 80 6.04 9.42 10.94
C GLY A 80 5.09 9.20 12.12
N ASP A 81 3.88 8.70 11.86
CA ASP A 81 2.86 8.39 12.89
C ASP A 81 2.96 6.92 13.33
N GLY A 82 4.13 6.55 13.86
CA GLY A 82 4.41 5.18 14.33
C GLY A 82 4.87 4.19 13.25
N ILE A 83 4.75 4.57 11.97
CA ILE A 83 5.32 3.83 10.84
C ILE A 83 6.64 4.49 10.41
N PRO A 84 7.76 3.74 10.27
CA PRO A 84 9.00 4.32 9.78
C PRO A 84 8.92 4.76 8.33
N HIS A 85 9.70 5.77 7.97
CA HIS A 85 9.87 6.21 6.59
C HIS A 85 10.60 5.17 5.74
N GLY A 86 10.21 5.09 4.46
CA GLY A 86 10.81 4.26 3.43
C GLY A 86 9.82 3.34 2.70
N GLU A 87 10.18 2.99 1.46
CA GLU A 87 9.34 2.19 0.55
C GLU A 87 9.11 0.75 1.04
N LYS A 88 10.15 0.13 1.62
CA LYS A 88 10.02 -1.22 2.18
C LYS A 88 9.01 -1.24 3.33
N GLN A 89 8.97 -0.19 4.13
CA GLN A 89 8.02 -0.06 5.22
C GLN A 89 6.60 0.16 4.69
N CYS A 90 6.43 0.93 3.63
CA CYS A 90 5.14 1.03 2.96
C CYS A 90 4.63 -0.35 2.49
N ASP A 91 5.49 -1.14 1.86
CA ASP A 91 5.16 -2.51 1.45
C ASP A 91 4.76 -3.39 2.65
N VAL A 92 5.56 -3.42 3.72
CA VAL A 92 5.30 -4.29 4.89
C VAL A 92 3.96 -3.95 5.53
N TRP A 93 3.69 -2.67 5.76
CA TRP A 93 2.43 -2.25 6.40
C TRP A 93 1.24 -2.38 5.45
N THR A 94 1.44 -2.24 4.14
CA THR A 94 0.41 -2.50 3.13
C THR A 94 -0.06 -3.95 3.20
N VAL A 95 0.88 -4.89 3.14
CA VAL A 95 0.56 -6.32 3.19
C VAL A 95 -0.05 -6.69 4.54
N ALA A 96 0.51 -6.17 5.64
CA ALA A 96 0.00 -6.46 6.97
C ALA A 96 -1.44 -5.98 7.18
N ARG A 97 -1.80 -4.79 6.67
CA ARG A 97 -3.13 -4.19 6.88
C ARG A 97 -4.21 -4.73 5.95
N LEU A 98 -3.96 -4.76 4.64
CA LEU A 98 -4.99 -5.09 3.66
C LEU A 98 -5.62 -6.46 3.90
N ASP A 99 -6.95 -6.53 3.88
CA ASP A 99 -7.66 -7.81 3.79
C ASP A 99 -7.09 -8.69 2.66
N LYS A 100 -7.03 -10.02 2.88
CA LYS A 100 -6.33 -10.95 1.98
C LYS A 100 -6.94 -10.99 0.57
N GLU A 101 -8.23 -10.70 0.46
CA GLU A 101 -9.00 -10.61 -0.78
C GLU A 101 -8.60 -9.36 -1.58
N LEU A 102 -8.09 -8.32 -0.91
CA LEU A 102 -7.62 -7.08 -1.54
C LEU A 102 -6.15 -7.13 -1.94
N LEU A 103 -5.40 -8.16 -1.55
CA LEU A 103 -4.00 -8.39 -1.94
C LEU A 103 -3.89 -8.93 -3.39
N ASP A 104 -4.20 -8.07 -4.36
CA ASP A 104 -4.36 -8.39 -5.78
C ASP A 104 -3.07 -8.36 -6.61
N SER A 105 -1.98 -7.77 -6.11
CA SER A 105 -0.66 -7.86 -6.73
C SER A 105 0.45 -7.92 -5.70
N LYS A 106 1.64 -8.38 -6.11
CA LYS A 106 2.77 -8.46 -5.20
C LYS A 106 3.32 -7.06 -4.86
N PRO A 107 3.68 -6.78 -3.60
CA PRO A 107 4.50 -5.61 -3.26
C PRO A 107 5.86 -5.64 -3.99
N HIS A 108 6.44 -4.48 -4.27
CA HIS A 108 7.62 -4.39 -5.14
C HIS A 108 8.94 -4.57 -4.39
N TYR A 109 9.12 -3.85 -3.30
CA TYR A 109 10.39 -3.67 -2.59
C TYR A 109 10.74 -4.83 -1.65
N ILE A 110 9.75 -5.45 -1.00
CA ILE A 110 10.02 -6.58 -0.09
C ILE A 110 10.00 -7.95 -0.80
N LEU A 111 9.36 -8.05 -1.97
CA LEU A 111 9.28 -9.28 -2.78
C LEU A 111 9.95 -9.10 -4.14
N TYR A 112 11.09 -8.42 -4.14
CA TYR A 112 11.92 -8.30 -5.33
C TYR A 112 12.33 -9.71 -5.81
N GLY A 113 12.13 -10.00 -7.09
CA GLY A 113 12.41 -11.32 -7.69
C GLY A 113 11.32 -12.38 -7.52
N TRP A 114 10.24 -12.14 -6.78
CA TRP A 114 9.10 -13.05 -6.76
C TRP A 114 8.27 -12.94 -8.05
N THR A 115 7.85 -14.08 -8.59
CA THR A 115 6.87 -14.14 -9.68
C THR A 115 5.45 -13.91 -9.14
N ALA A 116 4.51 -13.56 -10.02
CA ALA A 116 3.10 -13.42 -9.65
C ALA A 116 2.51 -14.75 -9.12
N ASP A 117 2.92 -15.86 -9.69
CA ASP A 117 2.53 -17.22 -9.29
C ASP A 117 3.05 -17.58 -7.89
N ARG A 118 4.33 -17.31 -7.61
CA ARG A 118 4.89 -17.49 -6.25
C ARG A 118 4.17 -16.61 -5.22
N TRP A 119 3.86 -15.36 -5.58
CA TRP A 119 3.06 -14.48 -4.74
C TRP A 119 1.69 -15.07 -4.45
N HIS A 120 0.96 -15.52 -5.48
CA HIS A 120 -0.37 -16.07 -5.32
C HIS A 120 -0.41 -17.27 -4.37
N ARG A 121 0.58 -18.17 -4.45
CA ARG A 121 0.71 -19.31 -3.53
C ARG A 121 1.03 -18.93 -2.09
N ASN A 122 1.76 -17.84 -1.89
CA ASN A 122 2.37 -17.51 -0.60
C ASN A 122 1.81 -16.26 0.07
N LYS A 123 0.84 -15.55 -0.53
CA LYS A 123 0.36 -14.24 -0.04
C LYS A 123 -0.11 -14.27 1.41
N ASP A 124 -0.77 -15.36 1.83
CA ASP A 124 -1.28 -15.51 3.18
C ASP A 124 -0.12 -15.65 4.18
N ALA A 125 0.87 -16.50 3.87
CA ALA A 125 2.08 -16.65 4.68
C ALA A 125 2.89 -15.34 4.73
N ALA A 126 3.04 -14.66 3.59
CA ALA A 126 3.72 -13.37 3.52
C ALA A 126 3.01 -12.30 4.35
N LYS A 127 1.68 -12.29 4.39
CA LYS A 127 0.89 -11.41 5.26
C LYS A 127 1.15 -11.67 6.74
N GLN A 128 1.15 -12.94 7.15
CA GLN A 128 1.47 -13.29 8.53
C GLN A 128 2.89 -12.88 8.92
N LEU A 129 3.88 -13.08 8.03
CA LEU A 129 5.24 -12.63 8.26
C LEU A 129 5.33 -11.10 8.37
N CYS A 130 4.59 -10.34 7.55
CA CYS A 130 4.56 -8.88 7.65
C CYS A 130 3.96 -8.40 8.99
N ILE A 131 2.89 -9.04 9.47
CA ILE A 131 2.30 -8.75 10.79
C ILE A 131 3.32 -9.05 11.90
N GLN A 132 3.96 -10.21 11.85
CA GLN A 132 5.02 -10.58 12.80
C GLN A 132 6.21 -9.62 12.75
N ALA A 133 6.57 -9.12 11.56
CA ALA A 133 7.66 -8.16 11.41
C ALA A 133 7.37 -6.84 12.14
N ILE A 134 6.12 -6.37 12.09
CA ILE A 134 5.68 -5.16 12.78
C ILE A 134 5.76 -5.35 14.31
N GLU A 135 5.38 -6.53 14.81
CA GLU A 135 5.51 -6.85 16.24
C GLU A 135 6.97 -7.01 16.66
N TYR A 136 7.77 -7.75 15.87
CA TYR A 136 9.20 -7.96 16.11
C TYR A 136 9.98 -6.64 16.15
N ARG A 137 9.55 -5.64 15.37
CA ARG A 137 10.13 -4.28 15.37
C ARG A 137 10.11 -3.61 16.75
N ARG A 138 9.14 -3.92 17.61
CA ARG A 138 9.00 -3.29 18.94
C ARG A 138 10.26 -3.45 19.80
N SER A 139 10.99 -4.55 19.63
CA SER A 139 12.24 -4.84 20.32
C SER A 139 13.46 -4.95 19.39
N ASN A 140 13.27 -5.08 18.07
CA ASN A 140 14.35 -5.32 17.12
C ASN A 140 14.33 -4.34 15.94
N ARG A 141 15.30 -3.42 15.89
CA ARG A 141 15.41 -2.43 14.80
C ARG A 141 15.70 -3.07 13.43
N ASN A 142 16.22 -4.30 13.41
CA ASN A 142 16.58 -5.05 12.19
C ASN A 142 15.45 -5.95 11.64
N TYR A 143 14.19 -5.68 11.99
CA TYR A 143 13.03 -6.48 11.56
C TYR A 143 12.89 -6.66 10.04
N ILE A 144 13.34 -5.71 9.22
CA ILE A 144 13.33 -5.84 7.75
C ILE A 144 14.29 -6.93 7.27
N VAL A 145 15.45 -7.06 7.91
CA VAL A 145 16.42 -8.13 7.59
C VAL A 145 15.81 -9.48 7.96
N TRP A 146 15.27 -9.58 9.19
CA TRP A 146 14.55 -10.77 9.64
C TRP A 146 13.43 -11.17 8.67
N LEU A 147 12.55 -10.22 8.31
CA LEU A 147 11.45 -10.46 7.38
C LEU A 147 11.95 -10.92 6.01
N SER A 148 13.03 -10.31 5.49
CA SER A 148 13.61 -10.70 4.19
C SER A 148 14.08 -12.16 4.20
N GLU A 149 14.69 -12.62 5.30
CA GLU A 149 15.14 -14.01 5.43
C GLU A 149 13.97 -14.99 5.56
N GLU A 150 12.93 -14.65 6.33
CA GLU A 150 11.74 -15.50 6.44
C GLU A 150 10.98 -15.59 5.12
N LEU A 151 10.84 -14.48 4.38
CA LEU A 151 10.22 -14.49 3.05
C LEU A 151 11.00 -15.37 2.06
N LYS A 152 12.34 -15.35 2.08
CA LYS A 152 13.14 -16.22 1.20
C LYS A 152 12.86 -17.72 1.39
N ARG A 153 12.44 -18.13 2.60
CA ARG A 153 12.13 -19.53 2.93
C ARG A 153 10.80 -20.02 2.36
N LEU A 154 9.89 -19.12 1.99
CA LEU A 154 8.63 -19.46 1.34
C LEU A 154 8.89 -19.90 -0.11
N LYS A 155 8.52 -21.13 -0.50
CA LYS A 155 8.80 -21.68 -1.84
C LYS A 155 7.73 -21.33 -2.87
#